data_AF-A0A5M6IGP1-F1
#
_entry.id   AF-A0A5M6IGP1-F1
#
_cell.length_a   1.000
_cell.length_b   1.000
_cell.length_c   1.000
_cell.angle_alpha   90.00
_cell.angle_beta   90.00
_cell.angle_gamma   90.00
#
_symmetry.space_group_name_H-M   'P 1'
#
loop_
_entity.id
_entity.type
_entity.pdbx_description
1 polymer ?
#
loop_
_entity_poly.entity_id
_entity_poly.type
_entity_poly.pdbx_seq_one_letter_code
_entity_poly.pdbx_strand_id
1 'polypeptide(L)'
;MEHIIDIVLMAFMAVAAIVMIRLRSLFAVVMLSGIFSLLSASLFVVLDAVDVAFTEAAVGAGISTVLMLSTLALTFRDERPPRRRDPVPLVVVLVTGAALVYGTLDMPHFGDPDAPIHHHVAPRYIVDSPVEVGPPNMVTSVLASYRGYDTLGETTVIFTAGIGVMVLLAGSWRRRRRPASGRTPGGTETRS
;
A
#
# COMPACT_ATOMS: atom_id res chain seq x y z
N MET A 1 15.40 -25.16 -5.04
CA MET A 1 14.89 -25.00 -3.66
C MET A 1 14.14 -23.67 -3.55
N GLU A 2 14.68 -22.60 -4.12
CA GLU A 2 14.05 -21.26 -4.19
C GLU A 2 12.63 -21.26 -4.75
N HIS A 3 12.37 -21.89 -5.91
CA HIS A 3 11.00 -21.99 -6.44
C HIS A 3 9.98 -22.66 -5.49
N ILE A 4 10.42 -23.59 -4.64
CA ILE A 4 9.54 -24.20 -3.65
C ILE A 4 9.20 -23.17 -2.56
N ILE A 5 10.20 -22.38 -2.14
CA ILE A 5 10.01 -21.29 -1.17
C ILE A 5 9.05 -20.25 -1.76
N ASP A 6 9.22 -19.85 -3.03
CA ASP A 6 8.34 -18.92 -3.72
C ASP A 6 6.89 -19.41 -3.72
N ILE A 7 6.67 -20.66 -4.15
CA ILE A 7 5.33 -21.26 -4.20
C ILE A 7 4.71 -21.33 -2.80
N VAL A 8 5.50 -21.68 -1.78
CA VAL A 8 5.02 -21.76 -0.40
C VAL A 8 4.66 -20.37 0.15
N LEU A 9 5.48 -19.35 -0.10
CA LEU A 9 5.20 -17.97 0.31
C LEU A 9 3.96 -17.43 -0.40
N MET A 10 3.85 -17.63 -1.72
CA MET A 10 2.66 -17.25 -2.49
C MET A 10 1.41 -17.98 -2.00
N ALA A 11 1.51 -19.27 -1.66
CA ALA A 11 0.39 -20.02 -1.09
C ALA A 11 -0.03 -19.45 0.27
N PHE A 12 0.92 -19.11 1.16
CA PHE A 12 0.59 -18.45 2.43
C PHE A 12 -0.05 -17.08 2.23
N MET A 13 0.43 -16.29 1.27
CA MET A 13 -0.18 -15.01 0.91
C MET A 13 -1.62 -15.20 0.39
N ALA A 14 -1.86 -16.18 -0.48
CA ALA A 14 -3.19 -16.50 -0.99
C ALA A 14 -4.14 -16.93 0.15
N VAL A 15 -3.67 -17.79 1.05
CA VAL A 15 -4.43 -18.20 2.25
C VAL A 15 -4.73 -16.99 3.13
N ALA A 16 -3.74 -16.13 3.41
CA ALA A 16 -3.94 -14.92 4.21
C ALA A 16 -4.98 -13.99 3.57
N ALA A 17 -4.92 -13.79 2.25
CA ALA A 17 -5.91 -13.00 1.51
C ALA A 17 -7.33 -13.58 1.62
N ILE A 18 -7.48 -14.90 1.45
CA ILE A 18 -8.77 -15.58 1.60
C ILE A 18 -9.30 -15.43 3.03
N VAL A 19 -8.44 -15.60 4.04
CA VAL A 19 -8.80 -15.45 5.46
C VAL A 19 -9.24 -14.02 5.75
N MET A 20 -8.51 -13.01 5.26
CA MET A 20 -8.87 -11.59 5.44
C MET A 20 -10.28 -11.29 4.93
N ILE A 21 -10.68 -11.82 3.76
CA ILE A 21 -12.02 -11.61 3.19
C ILE A 21 -13.14 -12.27 4.02
N ARG A 22 -12.80 -13.29 4.81
CA ARG A 22 -13.78 -14.03 5.63
C ARG A 22 -13.92 -13.47 7.05
N LEU A 23 -12.98 -12.65 7.49
CA LEU A 23 -12.97 -12.09 8.83
C LEU A 23 -13.86 -10.85 8.91
N ARG A 24 -14.62 -10.77 10.01
CA ARG A 24 -15.44 -9.60 10.34
C ARG A 24 -14.75 -8.65 11.32
N SER A 25 -13.77 -9.16 12.07
CA SER A 25 -13.01 -8.36 13.02
C SER A 25 -11.99 -7.53 12.26
N LEU A 26 -12.18 -6.21 12.25
CA LEU A 26 -11.29 -5.29 11.55
C LEU A 26 -9.89 -5.33 12.15
N PHE A 27 -9.77 -5.48 13.47
CA PHE A 27 -8.46 -5.64 14.12
C PHE A 27 -7.69 -6.85 13.58
N ALA A 28 -8.37 -8.01 13.45
CA ALA A 28 -7.75 -9.20 12.90
C ALA A 28 -7.35 -9.01 11.43
N VAL A 29 -8.16 -8.31 10.64
CA VAL A 29 -7.84 -7.96 9.24
C VAL A 29 -6.61 -7.05 9.17
N VAL A 30 -6.48 -6.04 10.05
CA VAL A 30 -5.29 -5.17 10.09
C VAL A 30 -4.03 -5.98 10.42
N MET A 31 -4.09 -6.86 11.42
CA MET A 31 -2.95 -7.71 11.77
C MET A 31 -2.57 -8.67 10.64
N LEU A 32 -3.54 -9.28 9.96
CA LEU A 32 -3.29 -10.15 8.82
C LEU A 32 -2.78 -9.40 7.59
N SER A 33 -3.21 -8.17 7.37
CA SER A 33 -2.66 -7.28 6.34
C SER A 33 -1.17 -7.01 6.59
N GLY A 34 -0.77 -6.78 7.85
CA GLY A 34 0.63 -6.64 8.23
C GLY A 34 1.43 -7.92 7.98
N ILE A 35 0.89 -9.09 8.35
CA ILE A 35 1.51 -10.39 8.08
C ILE A 35 1.64 -10.64 6.56
N PHE A 36 0.59 -10.34 5.79
CA PHE A 36 0.63 -10.43 4.33
C PHE A 36 1.77 -9.58 3.75
N SER A 37 1.96 -8.37 4.27
CA SER A 37 3.04 -7.47 3.84
C SER A 37 4.44 -7.95 4.27
N LEU A 38 4.57 -8.68 5.38
CA LEU A 38 5.83 -9.33 5.76
C LEU A 38 6.13 -10.56 4.89
N LEU A 39 5.09 -11.29 4.47
CA LEU A 39 5.23 -12.41 3.54
C LEU A 39 5.62 -11.92 2.14
N SER A 40 5.03 -10.82 1.64
CA SER A 40 5.44 -10.18 0.38
C SER A 40 6.87 -9.66 0.46
N ALA A 41 7.26 -8.99 1.56
CA ALA A 41 8.64 -8.55 1.76
C ALA A 41 9.62 -9.73 1.74
N SER A 42 9.25 -10.85 2.36
CA SER A 42 10.06 -12.08 2.35
C SER A 42 10.18 -12.66 0.94
N LEU A 43 9.10 -12.64 0.15
CA LEU A 43 9.12 -13.02 -1.27
C LEU A 43 10.06 -12.13 -2.08
N PHE A 44 10.05 -10.81 -1.85
CA PHE A 44 10.98 -9.89 -2.53
C PHE A 44 12.45 -10.14 -2.16
N VAL A 45 12.75 -10.57 -0.93
CA VAL A 45 14.12 -10.99 -0.57
C VAL A 45 14.53 -12.23 -1.35
N VAL A 46 13.64 -13.22 -1.50
CA VAL A 46 13.94 -14.44 -2.29
C VAL A 46 14.13 -14.12 -3.78
N LEU A 47 13.45 -13.09 -4.29
CA LEU A 47 13.60 -12.59 -5.66
C LEU A 47 14.79 -11.61 -5.84
N ASP A 48 15.74 -11.57 -4.90
CA ASP A 48 16.91 -10.67 -4.90
C ASP A 48 16.57 -9.16 -4.96
N ALA A 49 15.35 -8.78 -4.60
CA ALA A 49 14.84 -7.42 -4.61
C ALA A 49 14.86 -6.80 -3.19
N VAL A 50 16.05 -6.76 -2.58
CA VAL A 50 16.20 -6.38 -1.15
C VAL A 50 15.74 -4.95 -0.84
N ASP A 51 15.99 -3.98 -1.74
CA ASP A 51 15.56 -2.59 -1.54
C ASP A 51 14.03 -2.47 -1.56
N VAL A 52 13.37 -3.22 -2.45
CA VAL A 52 11.89 -3.32 -2.51
C VAL A 52 11.37 -3.99 -1.24
N ALA A 53 12.00 -5.08 -0.80
CA ALA A 53 11.63 -5.78 0.42
C ALA A 53 11.70 -4.87 1.67
N PHE A 54 12.73 -4.05 1.80
CA PHE A 54 12.85 -3.10 2.90
C PHE A 54 11.71 -2.07 2.88
N THR A 55 11.39 -1.53 1.70
CA THR A 55 10.29 -0.54 1.58
C THR A 55 8.93 -1.17 1.89
N GLU A 56 8.69 -2.40 1.45
CA GLU A 56 7.45 -3.14 1.73
C GLU A 56 7.31 -3.48 3.21
N ALA A 57 8.38 -3.95 3.86
CA ALA A 57 8.38 -4.21 5.29
C ALA A 57 8.15 -2.92 6.11
N ALA A 58 8.81 -1.81 5.73
CA ALA A 58 8.68 -0.55 6.45
C ALA A 58 7.30 0.11 6.26
N VAL A 59 6.80 0.15 5.02
CA VAL A 59 5.56 0.85 4.68
C VAL A 59 4.33 -0.05 4.84
N GLY A 60 4.34 -1.22 4.20
CA GLY A 60 3.22 -2.16 4.18
C GLY A 60 3.00 -2.79 5.55
N ALA A 61 4.02 -3.44 6.12
CA ALA A 61 3.90 -4.06 7.44
C ALA A 61 4.02 -3.05 8.59
N GLY A 62 4.88 -2.04 8.47
CA GLY A 62 5.14 -1.05 9.52
C GLY A 62 4.09 0.07 9.59
N ILE A 63 4.30 1.14 8.82
CA ILE A 63 3.53 2.39 8.95
C ILE A 63 2.04 2.18 8.66
N SER A 64 1.68 1.43 7.61
CA SER A 64 0.27 1.18 7.26
C SER A 64 -0.49 0.50 8.40
N THR A 65 0.09 -0.53 9.01
CA THR A 65 -0.49 -1.21 10.18
C THR A 65 -0.70 -0.23 11.33
N VAL A 66 0.28 0.61 11.65
CA VAL A 66 0.16 1.62 12.71
C VAL A 66 -0.95 2.62 12.41
N LEU A 67 -1.03 3.14 11.19
CA LEU A 67 -2.07 4.09 10.79
C LEU A 67 -3.47 3.47 10.80
N MET A 68 -3.59 2.22 10.35
CA MET A 68 -4.85 1.50 10.30
C MET A 68 -5.34 1.12 11.71
N LEU A 69 -4.43 0.71 12.61
CA LEU A 69 -4.74 0.50 14.03
C LEU A 69 -5.10 1.82 14.73
N SER A 70 -4.39 2.91 14.44
CA SER A 70 -4.70 4.24 14.97
C SER A 70 -6.08 4.73 14.53
N THR A 71 -6.44 4.44 13.28
CA THR A 71 -7.77 4.73 12.75
C THR A 71 -8.82 3.85 13.44
N LEU A 72 -8.52 2.57 13.65
CA LEU A 72 -9.41 1.63 14.32
C LEU A 72 -9.69 2.02 15.78
N ALA A 73 -8.71 2.63 16.46
CA ALA A 73 -8.90 3.18 17.81
C ALA A 73 -9.97 4.29 17.85
N LEU A 74 -10.30 4.90 16.71
CA LEU A 74 -11.30 5.96 16.56
C LEU A 74 -12.59 5.48 15.85
N THR A 75 -12.69 4.21 15.45
CA THR A 75 -13.83 3.65 14.70
C THR A 75 -14.38 2.37 15.34
N PHE A 76 -15.36 1.74 14.67
CA PHE A 76 -15.93 0.45 15.10
C PHE A 76 -14.91 -0.68 14.92
N ARG A 77 -15.03 -1.74 15.72
CA ARG A 77 -14.12 -2.91 15.70
C ARG A 77 -14.52 -3.99 14.70
N ASP A 78 -15.80 -4.08 14.37
CA ASP A 78 -16.36 -5.12 13.51
C ASP A 78 -17.02 -4.52 12.28
N GLU A 79 -16.95 -5.28 11.19
CA GLU A 79 -17.61 -4.98 9.93
C GLU A 79 -19.14 -4.95 10.09
N ARG A 80 -19.79 -3.98 9.44
CA ARG A 80 -21.26 -3.92 9.40
C ARG A 80 -21.79 -4.97 8.43
N PRO A 81 -22.82 -5.76 8.80
CA PRO A 81 -23.35 -6.77 7.91
C PRO A 81 -23.92 -6.12 6.64
N PRO A 82 -23.67 -6.71 5.46
CA PRO A 82 -24.15 -6.17 4.20
C PRO A 82 -25.68 -6.14 4.20
N ARG A 83 -26.25 -4.98 3.83
CA ARG A 83 -27.70 -4.74 3.86
C ARG A 83 -28.43 -5.46 2.72
N ARG A 84 -27.72 -5.75 1.62
CA ARG A 84 -28.16 -6.52 0.44
C ARG A 84 -26.97 -7.28 -0.15
N ARG A 85 -27.21 -8.42 -0.80
CA ARG A 85 -26.21 -9.14 -1.59
C ARG A 85 -26.19 -8.54 -3.00
N ASP A 86 -25.35 -7.54 -3.20
CA ASP A 86 -25.12 -6.94 -4.51
C ASP A 86 -23.98 -7.70 -5.23
N PRO A 87 -24.22 -8.30 -6.42
CA PRO A 87 -23.16 -8.98 -7.16
C PRO A 87 -22.18 -8.02 -7.86
N VAL A 88 -22.50 -6.72 -7.96
CA VAL A 88 -21.69 -5.74 -8.70
C VAL A 88 -20.23 -5.72 -8.24
N PRO A 89 -19.89 -5.63 -6.94
CA PRO A 89 -18.49 -5.63 -6.49
C PRO A 89 -17.75 -6.91 -6.86
N LEU A 90 -18.44 -8.07 -6.84
CA LEU A 90 -17.85 -9.35 -7.21
C LEU A 90 -17.55 -9.40 -8.72
N VAL A 91 -18.48 -8.93 -9.55
CA VAL A 91 -18.27 -8.85 -11.01
C VAL A 91 -17.10 -7.93 -11.33
N VAL A 92 -17.01 -6.77 -10.68
CA VAL A 92 -15.90 -5.82 -10.87
C VAL A 92 -14.56 -6.46 -10.49
N VAL A 93 -14.47 -7.13 -9.33
CA VAL A 93 -13.23 -7.82 -8.92
C VAL A 93 -12.84 -8.93 -9.89
N LEU A 94 -13.80 -9.73 -10.35
CA LEU A 94 -13.53 -10.82 -11.31
C LEU A 94 -13.07 -10.29 -12.66
N VAL A 95 -13.70 -9.23 -13.18
CA VAL A 95 -13.30 -8.59 -14.45
C VAL A 95 -11.90 -7.98 -14.32
N THR A 96 -11.63 -7.24 -13.25
CA THR A 96 -10.30 -6.67 -13.00
C THR A 96 -9.23 -7.76 -12.85
N GLY A 97 -9.52 -8.83 -12.09
CA GLY A 97 -8.61 -9.96 -11.94
C GLY A 97 -8.34 -10.67 -13.27
N ALA A 98 -9.37 -10.91 -14.07
CA ALA A 98 -9.22 -11.49 -15.40
C ALA A 98 -8.41 -10.59 -16.34
N ALA A 99 -8.59 -9.28 -16.29
CA ALA A 99 -7.81 -8.32 -17.07
C ALA A 99 -6.32 -8.32 -16.66
N LEU A 100 -6.01 -8.41 -15.37
CA LEU A 100 -4.64 -8.53 -14.88
C LEU A 100 -3.99 -9.84 -15.36
N VAL A 101 -4.70 -10.97 -15.25
CA VAL A 101 -4.21 -12.26 -15.76
C VAL A 101 -4.02 -12.23 -17.28
N TYR A 102 -4.95 -11.64 -18.03
CA TYR A 102 -4.82 -11.45 -19.47
C TYR A 102 -3.56 -10.63 -19.83
N GLY A 103 -3.28 -9.57 -19.07
CA GLY A 103 -2.08 -8.76 -19.24
C GLY A 103 -0.77 -9.53 -19.00
N THR A 104 -0.78 -10.56 -18.14
CA THR A 104 0.40 -11.41 -17.92
C THR A 104 0.73 -12.35 -19.08
N LEU A 105 -0.22 -12.60 -19.99
CA LEU A 105 0.01 -13.48 -21.16
C LEU A 105 0.94 -12.86 -22.20
N ASP A 106 1.06 -11.54 -22.23
CA ASP A 106 1.94 -10.79 -23.14
C ASP A 106 3.34 -10.54 -22.54
N MET A 107 3.56 -10.97 -21.28
CA MET A 107 4.85 -10.79 -20.62
C MET A 107 5.84 -11.92 -20.98
N PRO A 108 7.15 -11.61 -21.09
CA PRO A 108 8.18 -12.64 -21.22
C PRO A 108 8.10 -13.66 -20.09
N HIS A 109 8.52 -14.90 -20.37
CA HIS A 109 8.56 -15.94 -19.34
C HIS A 109 9.47 -15.52 -18.19
N PHE A 110 9.12 -15.96 -16.98
CA PHE A 110 9.93 -15.67 -15.81
C PHE A 110 11.34 -16.23 -15.99
N GLY A 111 12.36 -15.37 -15.86
CA GLY A 111 13.77 -15.73 -16.01
C GLY A 111 14.26 -15.90 -17.45
N ASP A 112 13.48 -15.47 -18.46
CA ASP A 112 13.87 -15.52 -19.87
C ASP A 112 15.09 -14.63 -20.15
N PRO A 113 16.27 -15.19 -20.53
CA PRO A 113 17.46 -14.42 -20.84
C PRO A 113 17.30 -13.48 -22.04
N ASP A 114 16.38 -13.80 -22.96
CA ASP A 114 16.11 -13.02 -24.17
C ASP A 114 15.05 -11.93 -23.95
N ALA A 115 14.60 -11.71 -22.70
CA ALA A 115 13.66 -10.66 -22.39
C ALA A 115 14.20 -9.26 -22.80
N PRO A 116 13.34 -8.35 -23.32
CA PRO A 116 13.75 -7.02 -23.80
C PRO A 116 14.64 -6.22 -22.84
N ILE A 117 14.46 -6.40 -21.53
CA ILE A 117 15.22 -5.72 -20.49
C ILE A 117 16.71 -6.12 -20.47
N HIS A 118 17.05 -7.33 -20.89
CA HIS A 118 18.42 -7.86 -20.86
C HIS A 118 19.26 -7.39 -22.04
N HIS A 119 18.64 -6.87 -23.10
CA HIS A 119 19.35 -6.44 -24.31
C HIS A 119 19.99 -5.05 -24.19
N HIS A 120 19.40 -4.13 -23.42
CA HIS A 120 19.87 -2.74 -23.40
C HIS A 120 19.91 -2.05 -22.03
N VAL A 121 18.85 -2.15 -21.21
CA VAL A 121 18.80 -1.42 -19.93
C VAL A 121 19.64 -2.10 -18.85
N ALA A 122 19.47 -3.40 -18.67
CA ALA A 122 20.16 -4.12 -17.59
C ALA A 122 21.69 -4.10 -17.77
N PRO A 123 22.27 -4.38 -18.97
CA PRO A 123 23.71 -4.32 -19.16
C PRO A 123 24.31 -2.93 -18.88
N ARG A 124 23.63 -1.87 -19.36
CA ARG A 124 24.06 -0.47 -19.15
C ARG A 124 24.10 -0.12 -17.66
N TYR A 125 23.05 -0.44 -16.91
CA TYR A 125 23.01 -0.14 -15.47
C TYR A 125 23.99 -0.99 -14.66
N ILE A 126 24.24 -2.24 -15.07
CA ILE A 126 25.17 -3.12 -14.35
C ILE A 126 26.62 -2.69 -14.57
N VAL A 127 27.01 -2.41 -15.81
CA VAL A 127 28.41 -2.15 -16.17
C VAL A 127 28.82 -0.71 -15.87
N ASP A 128 27.96 0.26 -16.21
CA ASP A 128 28.39 1.65 -16.27
C ASP A 128 27.99 2.48 -15.04
N SER A 129 26.93 2.08 -14.33
CA SER A 129 26.50 2.77 -13.11
C SER A 129 27.60 2.89 -12.03
N PRO A 130 28.42 1.86 -11.75
CA PRO A 130 29.48 1.97 -10.74
C PRO A 130 30.57 2.99 -11.10
N VAL A 131 30.76 3.25 -12.40
CA VAL A 131 31.81 4.14 -12.91
C VAL A 131 31.29 5.58 -13.05
N GLU A 132 30.02 5.76 -13.40
CA GLU A 132 29.44 7.07 -13.71
C GLU A 132 28.89 7.80 -12.48
N VAL A 133 28.34 7.07 -11.50
CA VAL A 133 27.47 7.65 -10.47
C VAL A 133 28.10 7.59 -9.08
N GLY A 134 28.84 6.52 -8.77
CA GLY A 134 29.62 6.38 -7.53
C GLY A 134 29.03 5.44 -6.45
N PRO A 135 27.72 5.45 -6.12
CA PRO A 135 27.18 4.51 -5.15
C PRO A 135 27.33 3.05 -5.60
N PRO A 136 27.75 2.14 -4.70
CA PRO A 136 27.96 0.74 -5.07
C PRO A 136 26.65 -0.05 -5.23
N ASN A 137 25.54 0.44 -4.68
CA ASN A 137 24.23 -0.20 -4.87
C ASN A 137 23.62 0.26 -6.21
N MET A 138 23.30 -0.71 -7.07
CA MET A 138 22.77 -0.46 -8.41
C MET A 138 21.37 0.17 -8.37
N VAL A 139 20.49 -0.27 -7.47
CA VAL A 139 19.11 0.24 -7.37
C VAL A 139 19.12 1.70 -6.93
N THR A 140 19.90 2.06 -5.92
CA THR A 140 20.01 3.46 -5.48
C THR A 140 20.65 4.33 -6.54
N SER A 141 21.62 3.83 -7.30
CA SER A 141 22.22 4.56 -8.42
C SER A 141 21.23 4.82 -9.55
N VAL A 142 20.41 3.83 -9.90
CA VAL A 142 19.35 3.97 -10.90
C VAL A 142 18.30 4.98 -10.43
N LEU A 143 17.79 4.83 -9.22
CA LEU A 143 16.74 5.69 -8.68
C LEU A 143 17.19 7.15 -8.47
N ALA A 144 18.43 7.37 -8.04
CA ALA A 144 18.94 8.70 -7.78
C ALA A 144 19.42 9.42 -9.05
N SER A 145 20.02 8.70 -10.00
CA SER A 145 20.72 9.33 -11.14
C SER A 145 20.10 9.05 -12.49
N TYR A 146 19.93 7.78 -12.89
CA TYR A 146 19.35 7.46 -14.21
C TYR A 146 17.85 7.78 -14.30
N ARG A 147 17.13 7.61 -13.19
CA ARG A 147 15.68 7.84 -13.06
C ARG A 147 15.33 8.84 -11.95
N GLY A 148 16.23 9.80 -11.69
CA GLY A 148 16.06 10.81 -10.64
C GLY A 148 14.80 11.69 -10.78
N TYR A 149 14.28 11.87 -12.00
CA TYR A 149 13.03 12.61 -12.20
C TYR A 149 11.79 11.82 -11.75
N ASP A 150 11.79 10.49 -11.92
CA ASP A 150 10.69 9.65 -11.45
C ASP A 150 10.62 9.69 -9.92
N THR A 151 11.78 9.61 -9.24
CA THR A 151 11.86 9.69 -7.77
C THR A 151 11.55 11.09 -7.23
N LEU A 152 11.92 12.15 -7.95
CA LEU A 152 11.46 13.51 -7.62
C LEU A 152 9.93 13.64 -7.72
N GLY A 153 9.32 13.00 -8.72
CA GLY A 153 7.87 12.93 -8.86
C GLY A 153 7.21 12.21 -7.69
N GLU A 154 7.69 11.00 -7.36
CA GLU A 154 7.19 10.20 -6.24
C GLU A 154 7.30 10.94 -4.89
N THR A 155 8.46 11.55 -4.61
CA THR A 155 8.66 12.33 -3.38
C THR A 155 7.75 13.55 -3.30
N THR A 156 7.48 14.22 -4.42
CA THR A 156 6.52 15.33 -4.49
C THR A 156 5.10 14.86 -4.17
N VAL A 157 4.67 13.70 -4.68
CA VAL A 157 3.36 13.11 -4.39
C VAL A 157 3.23 12.75 -2.91
N ILE A 158 4.24 12.10 -2.33
CA ILE A 158 4.23 11.73 -0.90
C ILE A 158 4.21 12.98 -0.02
N PHE A 159 5.01 13.99 -0.36
CA PHE A 159 5.06 15.26 0.37
C PHE A 159 3.72 15.99 0.34
N THR A 160 3.09 16.09 -0.83
CA THR A 160 1.78 16.72 -0.99
C THR A 160 0.68 15.95 -0.27
N ALA A 161 0.69 14.61 -0.31
CA ALA A 161 -0.22 13.79 0.49
C ALA A 161 -0.04 14.04 2.00
N GLY A 162 1.21 14.12 2.47
CA GLY A 162 1.53 14.44 3.86
C GLY A 162 1.00 15.80 4.31
N ILE A 163 1.17 16.84 3.49
CA ILE A 163 0.58 18.16 3.73
C ILE A 163 -0.96 18.07 3.78
N GLY A 164 -1.57 17.36 2.82
CA GLY A 164 -3.01 17.16 2.78
C GLY A 164 -3.56 16.54 4.07
N VAL A 165 -2.91 15.49 4.57
CA VAL A 165 -3.27 14.86 5.86
C VAL A 165 -3.13 15.84 7.02
N MET A 166 -2.03 16.60 7.10
CA MET A 166 -1.84 17.61 8.17
C MET A 166 -2.94 18.68 8.16
N VAL A 167 -3.31 19.19 6.98
CA VAL A 167 -4.38 20.19 6.83
C VAL A 167 -5.74 19.63 7.27
N LEU A 168 -6.07 18.39 6.88
CA LEU A 168 -7.31 17.72 7.28
C LEU A 168 -7.39 17.53 8.80
N LEU A 169 -6.30 17.08 9.42
CA LEU A 169 -6.24 16.89 10.87
C LEU A 169 -6.31 18.23 11.62
N ALA A 170 -5.57 19.26 11.19
CA ALA A 170 -5.61 20.59 11.80
C ALA A 170 -7.01 21.25 11.72
N GLY A 171 -7.68 21.12 10.57
CA GLY A 171 -9.04 21.62 10.38
C GLY A 171 -10.07 20.94 11.29
N SER A 172 -9.92 19.63 11.52
CA SER A 172 -10.81 18.86 12.40
C SER A 172 -10.68 19.26 13.88
N TRP A 173 -9.47 19.54 14.35
CA TRP A 173 -9.20 20.01 15.70
C TRP A 173 -9.82 21.38 15.99
N ARG A 174 -9.78 22.29 15.00
CA ARG A 174 -10.32 23.65 15.15
C ARG A 174 -11.85 23.67 15.22
N ARG A 175 -12.55 22.77 14.52
CA ARG A 175 -14.02 22.64 14.59
C ARG A 175 -14.50 22.14 15.96
N ARG A 176 -13.79 21.19 16.58
CA ARG A 176 -14.13 20.67 17.91
C ARG A 176 -13.98 21.71 19.03
N ARG A 177 -13.18 22.76 18.83
CA ARG A 177 -12.93 23.82 19.82
C ARG A 177 -13.85 25.03 19.74
N ARG A 178 -14.80 25.10 18.79
CA ARG A 178 -15.81 26.18 18.80
C ARG A 178 -16.84 25.89 19.90
N PRO A 179 -16.92 26.70 20.96
CA PRO A 179 -18.04 26.60 21.90
C PRO A 179 -19.30 26.96 21.13
N ALA A 180 -20.40 26.24 21.37
CA ALA A 180 -21.72 26.64 20.89
C ALA A 180 -22.12 27.95 21.59
N SER A 181 -21.70 29.09 21.05
CA SER A 181 -22.06 30.40 21.59
C SER A 181 -23.50 30.75 21.18
N GLY A 182 -24.39 30.78 22.17
CA GLY A 182 -25.53 31.69 22.19
C GLY A 182 -26.82 31.21 21.52
N ARG A 183 -27.49 30.21 22.10
CA ARG A 183 -28.97 30.22 22.10
C ARG A 183 -29.41 30.91 23.40
N THR A 184 -29.60 32.22 23.32
CA THR A 184 -30.28 32.99 24.38
C THR A 184 -31.71 32.47 24.48
N PRO A 185 -32.19 31.96 25.63
CA PRO A 185 -33.62 31.76 25.83
C PRO A 185 -34.22 33.15 26.02
N GLY A 186 -34.79 33.69 24.95
CA GLY A 186 -35.56 34.93 25.02
C GLY A 186 -36.84 34.71 25.82
N GLY A 187 -36.98 35.51 26.88
CA GLY A 187 -38.26 36.10 27.29
C GLY A 187 -39.30 35.17 27.90
N THR A 188 -39.30 35.10 29.23
CA THR A 188 -40.54 35.03 30.00
C THR A 188 -41.42 36.25 29.68
N GLU A 189 -42.60 36.03 29.09
CA GLU A 189 -43.75 36.95 29.24
C GLU A 189 -44.92 36.18 29.83
N THR A 190 -45.12 36.43 31.13
CA THR A 190 -46.33 36.17 31.90
C THR A 190 -47.36 37.28 31.59
N ARG A 191 -48.60 36.87 31.27
CA ARG A 191 -49.92 37.56 31.31
C ARG A 191 -50.73 37.02 30.13
N SER A 192 -51.97 36.55 30.24
CA SER A 192 -53.11 36.83 31.12
C SER A 192 -53.97 35.57 31.26
#